data_AF-R2NNA5-F1
#
_entry.id   AF-R2NNA5-F1
#
_cell.length_a   1.000
_cell.length_b   1.000
_cell.length_c   1.000
_cell.angle_alpha   90.00
_cell.angle_beta   90.00
_cell.angle_gamma   90.00
#
_symmetry.space_group_name_H-M   'P 1'
#
loop_
_entity.id
_entity.type
_entity.pdbx_description
1 polymer ?
#
loop_
_entity_poly.entity_id
_entity_poly.type
_entity_poly.pdbx_seq_one_letter_code
_entity_poly.pdbx_strand_id
1 'polypeptide(L)' 'MRKDVLEGVLRHIMNDIQPNYAAMAKQYNCDYRTV' A
#
# COMPACT_ATOMS: atom_id res chain seq x y z
N MET A 1 14.44 -12.59 -3.54
CA MET A 1 15.02 -11.26 -3.78
C MET A 1 16.01 -10.95 -2.67
N ARG A 2 17.08 -10.21 -2.97
CA ARG A 2 18.09 -9.80 -1.99
C ARG A 2 17.43 -8.89 -0.94
N LYS A 3 17.74 -9.06 0.36
CA LYS A 3 17.00 -8.41 1.48
C LYS A 3 17.08 -6.88 1.43
N ASP A 4 18.24 -6.36 1.02
CA ASP A 4 18.55 -4.96 0.73
C ASP A 4 17.58 -4.34 -0.29
N VAL A 5 17.33 -5.04 -1.39
CA VAL A 5 16.41 -4.57 -2.43
C VAL A 5 14.96 -4.61 -1.93
N LEU A 6 14.59 -5.65 -1.18
CA LEU A 6 13.25 -5.77 -0.61
C LEU A 6 12.93 -4.60 0.33
N GLU A 7 13.86 -4.22 1.22
CA GLU A 7 13.64 -3.08 2.10
C GLU A 7 13.55 -1.73 1.37
N GLY A 8 14.36 -1.53 0.33
CA GLY A 8 14.30 -0.33 -0.51
C GLY A 8 12.95 -0.21 -1.22
N VAL A 9 12.47 -1.31 -1.79
CA VAL A 9 11.16 -1.39 -2.46
C VAL A 9 10.02 -1.18 -1.46
N LEU A 10 10.07 -1.80 -0.28
CA LEU A 10 9.05 -1.61 0.76
C LEU A 10 8.98 -0.16 1.23
N ARG A 11 10.12 0.50 1.45
CA ARG A 11 10.16 1.93 1.79
C ARG A 11 9.54 2.80 0.72
N HIS A 12 9.83 2.53 -0.56
CA HIS A 12 9.24 3.28 -1.67
C HIS A 12 7.72 3.06 -1.77
N ILE A 13 7.26 1.82 -1.61
CA ILE A 13 5.82 1.49 -1.62
C ILE A 13 5.09 2.20 -0.47
N MET A 14 5.68 2.24 0.73
CA MET A 14 5.04 2.84 1.89
C MET A 14 5.03 4.37 1.87
N ASN A 15 6.06 5.01 1.30
CA ASN A 15 6.21 6.48 1.38
C ASN A 15 5.79 7.21 0.10
N ASP A 16 6.01 6.61 -1.07
CA ASP A 16 5.86 7.32 -2.36
C ASP A 16 4.66 6.83 -3.17
N ILE A 17 4.15 5.63 -2.87
CA ILE A 17 3.01 5.05 -3.60
C ILE A 17 1.74 5.26 -2.78
N GLN A 18 0.76 5.96 -3.37
CA GLN A 18 -0.57 6.01 -2.76
C GLN A 18 -1.19 4.61 -2.76
N PRO A 19 -1.66 4.13 -1.61
CA PRO A 19 -2.33 2.84 -1.56
C PRO A 19 -3.60 2.86 -2.40
N ASN A 20 -3.95 1.71 -2.96
CA ASN A 20 -5.21 1.59 -3.69
C ASN A 20 -6.37 1.58 -2.69
N TYR A 21 -6.90 2.76 -2.39
CA TYR A 21 -7.99 2.97 -1.45
C TYR A 21 -9.25 2.17 -1.81
N ALA A 22 -9.54 1.95 -3.11
CA ALA A 22 -10.66 1.10 -3.54
C ALA A 22 -10.45 -0.38 -3.19
N ALA A 23 -9.22 -0.89 -3.34
CA ALA A 23 -8.88 -2.25 -2.94
C ALA A 23 -8.91 -2.42 -1.41
N MET A 24 -8.39 -1.44 -0.66
CA MET A 24 -8.46 -1.44 0.81
C MET A 24 -9.89 -1.37 1.31
N ALA A 25 -10.71 -0.47 0.76
CA ALA A 25 -12.12 -0.35 1.08
C ALA A 25 -12.89 -1.65 0.90
N LYS A 26 -12.60 -2.38 -0.19
CA LYS A 26 -13.18 -3.71 -0.44
C LYS A 26 -12.70 -4.75 0.59
N GLN A 27 -11.44 -4.71 1.00
CA GLN A 27 -10.89 -5.63 2.00
C GLN A 27 -11.46 -5.39 3.40
N TYR A 28 -11.64 -4.13 3.79
CA TYR A 28 -12.15 -3.75 5.11
C TYR A 28 -13.68 -3.54 5.13
N ASN A 29 -14.36 -3.79 4.01
CA ASN A 29 -15.79 -3.55 3.81
C ASN A 29 -16.21 -2.14 4.26
N CYS A 30 -15.37 -1.14 3.99
CA CYS A 30 -15.60 0.27 4.33
C CYS A 30 -15.78 1.12 3.06
N ASP A 31 -16.38 2.31 3.20
CA ASP A 31 -16.54 3.23 2.07
C ASP A 31 -15.17 3.84 1.71
N TYR A 32 -14.74 3.65 0.47
CA TYR A 32 -13.46 4.14 -0.05
C TYR A 32 -13.30 5.66 0.01
N ARG A 33 -14.40 6.42 0.15
CA ARG A 33 -14.38 7.87 0.33
C ARG A 33 -13.92 8.31 1.73
N THR A 34 -13.85 7.37 2.66
CA THR A 34 -13.51 7.61 4.07
C THR A 34 -12.15 7.04 4.48
N VAL A 35 -11.40 6.46 3.53
CA VAL A 35 -10.10 5.80 3.74
C VAL A 35 -8.96 6.67 3.24
#